data_AF-A0A963NG81-F1
#
_entry.id   AF-A0A963NG81-F1
#
_cell.length_a   1.000
_cell.length_b   1.000
_cell.length_c   1.000
_cell.angle_alpha   90.00
_cell.angle_beta   90.00
_cell.angle_gamma   90.00
#
_symmetry.space_group_name_H-M   'P 1'
#
loop_
_entity.id
_entity.type
_entity.pdbx_description
1 polymer ?
#
loop_
_entity_poly.entity_id
_entity_poly.type
_entity_poly.pdbx_seq_one_letter_code
_entity_poly.pdbx_strand_id
1 'polypeptide(L)' 'EEIDKLESDADRVLRSAMSKLFREEPDVRELIKLKAIYELLETITDKCEDVANLIEGIVLENS' A
#
# COMPACT_ATOMS: atom_id res chain seq x y z
N GLU A 1 0.99 13.37 -9.03
CA GLU A 1 -0.46 13.29 -9.35
C GLU A 1 -0.98 11.87 -9.63
N GLU A 2 -0.59 11.18 -10.71
CA GLU A 2 -1.12 9.82 -10.99
C GLU A 2 -0.66 8.78 -9.95
N ILE A 3 0.60 8.86 -9.52
CA ILE A 3 1.14 7.98 -8.47
C ILE A 3 0.42 8.21 -7.14
N ASP A 4 0.26 9.45 -6.70
CA ASP A 4 -0.46 9.80 -5.46
C ASP A 4 -1.89 9.25 -5.47
N LYS A 5 -2.56 9.31 -6.63
CA LYS A 5 -3.90 8.73 -6.77
C LYS A 5 -3.89 7.20 -6.63
N LEU A 6 -2.91 6.53 -7.24
CA LEU A 6 -2.76 5.08 -7.16
C LEU A 6 -2.40 4.62 -5.73
N GLU A 7 -1.54 5.35 -5.04
CA GLU A 7 -1.22 5.15 -3.62
C GLU A 7 -2.47 5.27 -2.76
N SER A 8 -3.21 6.38 -2.89
CA SER A 8 -4.41 6.62 -2.08
C SER A 8 -5.53 5.61 -2.36
N ASP A 9 -5.61 5.10 -3.58
CA ASP A 9 -6.51 4.01 -3.94
C ASP A 9 -6.06 2.67 -3.33
N ALA A 10 -4.76 2.36 -3.34
CA ALA A 10 -4.20 1.16 -2.74
C ALA A 10 -4.38 1.14 -1.23
N ASP A 11 -4.05 2.25 -0.57
CA ASP A 11 -4.17 2.47 0.87
C ASP A 11 -5.65 2.32 1.33
N ARG A 12 -6.60 2.86 0.56
CA ARG A 12 -8.04 2.66 0.80
C ARG A 12 -8.45 1.19 0.69
N VAL A 13 -7.97 0.48 -0.34
CA VAL A 13 -8.27 -0.95 -0.54
C VAL A 13 -7.68 -1.78 0.60
N LEU A 14 -6.43 -1.51 0.99
CA LEU A 14 -5.75 -2.19 2.09
C LEU A 14 -6.51 -2.02 3.40
N ARG A 15 -6.88 -0.79 3.77
CA ARG A 15 -7.63 -0.51 5.00
C ARG A 15 -8.97 -1.24 5.04
N SER A 16 -9.68 -1.24 3.91
CA SER A 16 -10.94 -1.97 3.79
C SER A 16 -10.73 -3.49 3.94
N ALA A 17 -9.74 -4.05 3.26
CA ALA A 17 -9.40 -5.47 3.31
C ALA A 17 -8.94 -5.90 4.71
N MET A 18 -8.10 -5.12 5.38
CA MET A 18 -7.64 -5.37 6.74
C MET A 18 -8.80 -5.33 7.73
N SER A 19 -9.68 -4.32 7.61
CA SER A 19 -10.86 -4.19 8.46
C SER A 19 -11.84 -5.35 8.27
N LYS A 20 -12.00 -5.85 7.05
CA LYS A 20 -12.78 -7.05 6.74
C LYS A 20 -12.15 -8.30 7.32
N LEU A 21 -10.84 -8.50 7.11
CA LEU A 21 -10.07 -9.65 7.57
C LEU A 21 -10.24 -9.86 9.08
N PHE A 22 -10.04 -8.82 9.88
CA PHE A 22 -10.16 -8.91 11.34
C PHE A 22 -11.60 -9.10 11.85
N ARG A 23 -12.62 -8.76 11.06
CA ARG A 23 -14.03 -8.94 11.44
C ARG A 23 -14.61 -10.28 11.04
N GLU A 24 -14.16 -10.81 9.90
CA GLU A 24 -14.87 -11.90 9.21
C GLU A 24 -14.08 -13.21 9.14
N GLU A 25 -12.76 -13.22 9.33
CA GLU A 25 -11.96 -14.45 9.22
C GLU A 25 -11.89 -15.20 10.58
N PRO A 26 -12.54 -16.37 10.71
CA PRO A 26 -12.51 -17.15 11.96
C PRO A 26 -11.23 -17.97 12.14
N ASP A 27 -10.50 -18.32 11.07
CA ASP A 27 -9.25 -19.06 11.18
C ASP A 27 -8.08 -18.12 11.45
N VAL A 28 -7.57 -18.15 12.68
CA VAL A 28 -6.41 -17.36 13.11
C VAL A 28 -5.17 -17.61 12.24
N ARG A 29 -4.98 -18.83 11.74
CA ARG A 29 -3.85 -19.14 10.86
C ARG A 29 -3.99 -18.40 9.53
N GLU A 30 -5.20 -18.31 9.00
CA GLU A 30 -5.46 -17.60 7.76
C GLU A 30 -5.39 -16.09 7.95
N LEU A 31 -5.92 -15.58 9.07
CA LEU A 31 -5.76 -14.19 9.48
C LEU A 31 -4.29 -13.76 9.51
N ILE A 32 -3.40 -14.54 10.13
CA ILE A 32 -1.98 -14.21 10.22
C ILE A 32 -1.32 -14.16 8.83
N LYS A 33 -1.62 -15.14 7.96
CA LYS A 33 -1.06 -15.16 6.61
C LYS A 33 -1.52 -13.97 5.78
N LEU A 34 -2.83 -13.72 5.75
CA LEU A 34 -3.41 -12.65 4.95
C LEU A 34 -2.97 -11.28 5.45
N LYS A 35 -2.89 -11.08 6.77
CA LYS A 35 -2.31 -9.86 7.36
C LYS A 35 -0.89 -9.63 6.87
N ALA A 36 -0.03 -10.64 6.92
CA ALA A 36 1.36 -10.51 6.48
C ALA A 36 1.47 -10.20 4.97
N ILE A 37 0.60 -10.79 4.14
CA ILE A 37 0.54 -10.49 2.71
C ILE A 37 0.08 -9.05 2.47
N TYR A 38 -0.96 -8.60 3.19
CA TYR A 38 -1.48 -7.23 3.08
C TYR A 38 -0.45 -6.18 3.50
N GLU A 39 0.28 -6.41 4.59
CA GLU A 39 1.39 -5.52 5.02
C GLU A 39 2.55 -5.51 4.00
N LEU A 40 2.82 -6.64 3.35
CA LEU A 40 3.81 -6.70 2.28
C LEU A 40 3.37 -5.92 1.04
N LEU A 41 2.08 -5.97 0.68
CA LEU A 41 1.54 -5.19 -0.43
C LEU A 41 1.65 -3.68 -0.17
N GLU A 42 1.37 -3.24 1.05
CA GLU A 42 1.58 -1.83 1.45
C GLU A 42 3.03 -1.40 1.27
N THR A 43 3.95 -2.24 1.74
CA THR A 43 5.39 -1.96 1.61
C THR A 43 5.80 -1.79 0.15
N ILE A 44 5.16 -2.54 -0.77
CA ILE A 44 5.44 -2.43 -2.21
C ILE A 44 4.89 -1.11 -2.77
N THR A 45 3.67 -0.71 -2.40
CA THR A 45 3.07 0.53 -2.89
C THR A 45 3.82 1.76 -2.37
N ASP A 46 4.20 1.78 -1.09
CA ASP A 46 5.04 2.84 -0.50
C ASP A 46 6.38 2.96 -1.23
N LYS A 47 7.01 1.83 -1.58
CA LYS A 47 8.30 1.85 -2.29
C LYS A 47 8.18 2.39 -3.72
N CYS A 48 7.05 2.15 -4.37
CA CYS A 48 6.78 2.76 -5.67
C CYS A 48 6.58 4.27 -5.55
N GLU A 49 5.90 4.73 -4.51
CA GLU A 49 5.71 6.16 -4.21
C GLU A 49 7.06 6.83 -3.91
N ASP A 50 7.89 6.25 -3.04
CA ASP A 50 9.23 6.73 -2.71
C ASP A 50 10.09 6.98 -3.96
N VAL A 51 10.08 6.02 -4.90
CA VAL A 51 10.83 6.13 -6.15
C VAL A 51 10.27 7.22 -7.06
N ALA A 52 8.94 7.35 -7.14
CA ALA A 52 8.31 8.41 -7.91
C ALA A 52 8.66 9.79 -7.36
N ASN A 53 8.56 9.97 -6.05
CA ASN A 53 8.91 11.20 -5.34
C ASN A 53 10.39 11.58 -5.55
N LEU A 54 11.30 10.59 -5.54
CA LEU A 54 12.71 10.81 -5.85
C LEU A 54 12.92 11.31 -7.29
N ILE A 55 12.25 10.69 -8.27
CA ILE A 55 12.36 11.09 -9.67
C ILE A 55 11.80 12.50 -9.87
N GLU A 56 10.65 12.83 -9.27
CA GLU A 56 10.07 14.17 -9.31
C GLU A 56 11.04 15.22 -8.75
N GLY A 57 11.66 14.94 -7.60
CA GLY A 57 12.69 15.81 -7.02
C GLY A 57 13.84 16.09 -7.97
N ILE A 58 14.40 15.06 -8.62
CA ILE A 58 15.49 15.21 -9.60
C ILE A 58 15.05 16.08 -10.78
N VAL A 59 13.83 15.89 -11.29
CA VAL A 59 13.29 16.67 -12.41
C VAL A 59 13.16 18.14 -12.00
N LEU A 60 12.62 18.44 -10.82
CA LEU A 60 12.47 19.80 -10.32
C LEU A 60 13.81 20.51 -10.09
N GLU A 61 14.84 19.79 -9.63
CA GLU A 61 16.19 20.34 -9.44
C GLU A 61 16.90 20.68 -10.75
N ASN A 62 16.55 20.00 -11.84
CA ASN A 62 17.18 20.17 -13.16
C ASN A 62 16.27 20.92 -14.17
N SER A 63 15.20 21.54 -13.68
CA SER A 63 14.26 22.37 -14.46
C SER A 63 14.61 23.86 -14.41
#